data_AF-A0A7C7LR04-F1
#
_entry.id   AF-A0A7C7LR04-F1
#
_cell.length_a   1.000
_cell.length_b   1.000
_cell.length_c   1.000
_cell.angle_alpha   90.00
_cell.angle_beta   90.00
_cell.angle_gamma   90.00
#
_symmetry.space_group_name_H-M   'P 1'
#
loop_
_entity.id
_entity.type
_entity.pdbx_description
1 polymer ?
#
loop_
_entity_poly.entity_id
_entity_poly.type
_entity_poly.pdbx_seq_one_letter_code
_entity_poly.pdbx_strand_id
1 'polypeptide(L)'
;MHIYVNRDEVGKRAQPGASIDTTDLVIHIGNSPNGQRQFQGVLDEIRIFPSALTKDDIVWHMERGTFEVFSIDLRGKVTTTWAKIRNQI
;
A
#
# COMPACT_ATOMS: atom_id res chain seq x y z
N MET A 1 1.96 -4.06 -15.76
CA MET A 1 2.51 -3.48 -14.52
C MET A 1 2.69 -1.98 -14.69
N HIS A 2 2.15 -1.21 -13.76
CA HIS A 2 2.31 0.25 -13.69
C HIS A 2 2.95 0.59 -12.35
N ILE A 3 3.84 1.58 -12.33
CA ILE A 3 4.55 2.05 -11.15
C ILE A 3 4.35 3.56 -11.06
N TYR A 4 3.86 4.03 -9.92
CA TYR A 4 3.63 5.43 -9.63
C TYR A 4 4.48 5.88 -8.45
N VAL A 5 5.08 7.07 -8.54
CA VAL A 5 5.82 7.73 -7.44
C VAL A 5 5.31 9.17 -7.37
N ASN A 6 4.92 9.63 -6.18
CA ASN A 6 4.39 10.98 -5.99
C ASN A 6 3.24 11.34 -6.97
N ARG A 7 2.37 10.36 -7.28
CA ARG A 7 1.23 10.44 -8.22
C ARG A 7 1.58 10.36 -9.71
N ASP A 8 2.85 10.41 -10.06
CA ASP A 8 3.32 10.37 -11.44
C ASP A 8 3.66 8.94 -11.87
N GLU A 9 3.26 8.55 -13.09
CA GLU A 9 3.63 7.25 -13.66
C GLU A 9 5.12 7.29 -14.05
N VAL A 10 5.95 6.52 -13.35
CA VAL A 10 7.40 6.44 -13.59
C VAL A 10 7.79 5.18 -14.35
N GLY A 11 6.87 4.23 -14.50
CA GLY A 11 7.16 2.98 -15.19
C GLY A 11 5.90 2.26 -15.63
N LYS A 12 5.97 1.70 -16.84
CA LYS A 12 4.90 0.89 -17.42
C LYS A 12 5.50 -0.25 -18.23
N ARG A 13 4.98 -1.46 -18.00
CA ARG A 13 5.36 -2.66 -18.77
C ARG A 13 4.12 -3.50 -19.04
N ALA A 14 3.96 -3.94 -20.29
CA ALA A 14 2.94 -4.94 -20.63
C ALA A 14 3.29 -6.27 -19.95
N GLN A 15 2.30 -6.88 -19.28
CA GLN A 15 2.42 -8.21 -18.70
C GLN A 15 1.54 -9.14 -19.55
N PRO A 16 2.09 -9.76 -20.61
CA PRO A 16 1.33 -10.69 -21.42
C PRO A 16 1.10 -11.99 -20.63
N GLY A 17 -0.14 -12.46 -20.61
CA GLY A 17 -0.55 -13.69 -19.92
C GLY A 17 -2.07 -13.83 -20.00
N ALA A 18 -2.56 -15.06 -20.12
CA ALA A 18 -4.00 -15.32 -20.20
C ALA A 18 -4.70 -15.27 -18.84
N SER A 19 -3.95 -15.42 -17.74
CA SER A 19 -4.47 -15.48 -16.37
C SER A 19 -3.56 -14.74 -15.39
N ILE A 20 -4.12 -14.38 -14.23
CA ILE A 20 -3.38 -13.83 -13.10
C ILE A 20 -2.73 -14.99 -12.33
N ASP A 21 -1.44 -14.87 -12.02
CA ASP A 21 -0.76 -15.84 -11.17
C ASP A 21 -1.33 -15.81 -9.76
N THR A 22 -1.57 -16.99 -9.18
CA THR A 22 -2.09 -17.14 -7.82
C THR A 22 -1.12 -17.93 -6.95
N THR A 23 -1.14 -17.66 -5.65
CA THR A 23 -0.33 -18.38 -4.67
C THR A 23 -1.06 -18.41 -3.33
N ASP A 24 -0.88 -19.49 -2.58
CA ASP A 24 -1.33 -19.68 -1.20
C ASP A 24 -0.22 -19.36 -0.17
N LEU A 25 0.95 -18.92 -0.64
CA LEU A 25 2.05 -18.51 0.24
C LEU A 25 1.67 -17.30 1.07
N VAL A 26 2.19 -17.27 2.30
CA VAL A 26 2.03 -16.13 3.21
C VAL A 26 2.63 -14.87 2.58
N ILE A 27 1.89 -13.76 2.64
CA ILE A 27 2.39 -12.45 2.23
C ILE A 27 3.33 -11.93 3.31
N HIS A 28 4.57 -11.64 2.93
CA HIS A 28 5.56 -10.98 3.77
C HIS A 28 5.69 -9.51 3.36
N ILE A 29 5.68 -8.61 4.34
CA ILE A 29 5.92 -7.18 4.15
C ILE A 29 7.20 -6.81 4.92
N GLY A 30 8.13 -6.13 4.25
CA GLY A 30 9.37 -5.68 4.87
C GLY A 30 10.46 -6.76 5.03
N ASN A 31 10.25 -7.96 4.49
CA ASN A 31 11.29 -9.00 4.41
C ASN A 31 10.99 -9.98 3.26
N SER A 32 11.98 -10.78 2.85
CA SER A 32 11.77 -11.91 1.94
C SER A 32 11.12 -13.11 2.65
N PRO A 33 10.51 -14.05 1.90
CA PRO A 33 9.91 -15.26 2.48
C PRO A 33 10.88 -16.12 3.31
N ASN A 34 12.18 -16.11 2.95
CA ASN A 34 13.23 -16.80 3.70
C ASN A 34 13.83 -15.96 4.85
N GLY A 35 13.35 -14.74 5.08
CA GLY A 35 13.74 -13.89 6.19
C GLY A 35 15.11 -13.22 6.07
N GLN A 36 15.80 -13.31 4.93
CA GLN A 36 17.19 -12.86 4.77
C GLN A 36 17.36 -11.50 4.07
N ARG A 37 16.25 -10.80 3.76
CA ARG A 37 16.28 -9.53 3.01
C ARG A 37 15.35 -8.51 3.66
N GLN A 38 15.70 -8.11 4.87
CA GLN A 38 14.97 -7.10 5.63
C GLN A 38 15.01 -5.75 4.92
N PHE A 39 13.87 -5.08 4.86
CA PHE A 39 13.80 -3.70 4.40
C PHE A 39 14.44 -2.76 5.43
N GLN A 40 15.36 -1.91 4.98
CA GLN A 40 16.05 -0.93 5.82
C GLN A 40 15.40 0.44 5.66
N GLY A 41 14.24 0.62 6.28
CA GLY A 41 13.50 1.88 6.24
C GLY A 41 12.18 1.80 7.00
N VAL A 42 11.38 2.86 6.89
CA VAL A 42 10.04 2.92 7.48
C VAL A 42 9.01 2.58 6.41
N LEU A 43 8.10 1.66 6.73
CA LEU A 43 6.91 1.38 5.95
C LEU A 43 5.69 1.88 6.72
N ASP A 44 4.79 2.58 6.04
CA ASP A 44 3.59 3.15 6.62
C ASP A 44 2.46 3.11 5.59
N GLU A 45 1.21 3.06 6.08
CA GLU A 45 -0.02 3.11 5.27
C GLU A 45 -0.13 2.12 4.10
N ILE A 46 0.38 0.90 4.27
CA ILE A 46 0.36 -0.14 3.22
C ILE A 46 -1.07 -0.64 2.96
N ARG A 47 -1.46 -0.71 1.68
CA ARG A 47 -2.78 -1.18 1.25
C ARG A 47 -2.65 -2.16 0.08
N ILE A 48 -3.51 -3.17 0.07
CA ILE A 48 -3.61 -4.20 -0.97
C ILE A 48 -5.04 -4.20 -1.49
N PHE A 49 -5.21 -4.16 -2.80
CA PHE A 49 -6.51 -4.08 -3.46
C PHE A 49 -6.77 -5.34 -4.29
N PRO A 50 -8.02 -5.83 -4.37
CA PRO A 50 -8.38 -6.98 -5.19
C PRO A 50 -8.51 -6.64 -6.69
N SER A 51 -8.37 -5.37 -7.05
CA SER A 51 -8.55 -4.85 -8.41
C SER A 51 -7.45 -3.86 -8.77
N ALA A 52 -7.26 -3.66 -10.08
CA ALA A 52 -6.39 -2.60 -10.58
C ALA A 52 -7.00 -1.22 -10.28
N LEU A 53 -6.20 -0.32 -9.71
CA LEU A 53 -6.58 1.06 -9.46
C LEU A 53 -6.42 1.91 -10.72
N THR A 54 -7.30 2.89 -10.90
CA THR A 54 -7.13 3.98 -11.86
C THR A 54 -6.17 5.04 -11.31
N LYS A 55 -5.74 5.98 -12.16
CA LYS A 55 -4.91 7.11 -11.72
C LYS A 55 -5.65 7.97 -10.68
N ASP A 56 -6.95 8.17 -10.86
CA ASP A 56 -7.76 8.96 -9.93
C ASP A 56 -7.90 8.26 -8.57
N ASP A 57 -8.05 6.93 -8.56
CA ASP A 57 -8.04 6.15 -7.31
C ASP A 57 -6.70 6.31 -6.56
N ILE A 58 -5.57 6.25 -7.29
CA ILE A 58 -4.24 6.45 -6.71
C ILE A 58 -4.14 7.84 -6.07
N VAL A 59 -4.55 8.89 -6.79
CA VAL A 59 -4.54 10.27 -6.27
C VAL A 59 -5.43 10.37 -5.03
N TRP A 60 -6.63 9.81 -5.09
CA TRP A 60 -7.58 9.81 -3.97
C TRP A 60 -6.98 9.18 -2.71
N HIS A 61 -6.31 8.02 -2.85
CA HIS A 61 -5.64 7.32 -1.76
C HIS A 61 -4.38 8.03 -1.25
N MET A 62 -3.63 8.71 -2.12
CA MET A 62 -2.43 9.47 -1.71
C MET A 62 -2.78 10.76 -0.98
N GLU A 63 -3.90 11.39 -1.31
CA GLU A 63 -4.39 12.59 -0.63
C GLU A 63 -5.04 12.27 0.70
N ARG A 64 -5.59 11.07 0.85
CA ARG A 64 -6.30 10.62 2.05
C ARG A 64 -5.51 9.54 2.75
N GLY A 65 -4.83 9.96 3.82
CA GLY A 65 -4.21 9.05 4.77
C GLY A 65 -5.23 8.03 5.30
N THR A 66 -4.73 6.99 5.95
CA THR A 66 -5.50 5.80 6.38
C THR A 66 -6.77 6.17 7.15
N PHE A 67 -6.76 7.26 7.91
CA PHE A 67 -7.90 7.72 8.72
C PHE A 67 -9.05 8.35 7.97
N GLU A 68 -8.82 8.84 6.75
CA GLU A 68 -9.85 9.52 5.97
C GLU A 68 -10.52 8.58 4.95
N VAL A 69 -10.00 7.35 4.83
CA VAL A 69 -10.46 6.36 3.85
C VAL A 69 -11.41 5.33 4.44
N PHE A 70 -11.34 5.05 5.74
CA PHE A 70 -12.25 4.09 6.37
C PHE A 70 -13.49 4.79 6.93
N SER A 71 -14.67 4.21 6.66
CA SER A 71 -15.96 4.66 7.20
C SER A 71 -16.16 4.38 8.69
N ILE A 72 -15.23 3.65 9.31
CA ILE A 72 -15.13 3.44 10.74
C ILE A 72 -14.12 4.42 11.35
N ASP A 73 -14.49 5.08 12.45
CA ASP A 73 -13.55 5.89 13.21
C ASP A 73 -12.45 5.01 13.81
N LEU A 74 -11.25 5.10 13.25
CA LEU A 74 -10.08 4.40 13.72
C LEU A 74 -9.38 5.13 14.89
N ARG A 75 -9.79 6.36 15.22
CA ARG A 75 -9.18 7.16 16.31
C ARG A 75 -9.42 6.46 17.64
N GLY A 76 -8.37 5.81 18.16
CA GLY A 76 -8.42 5.06 19.42
C GLY A 76 -8.21 3.54 19.29
N LYS A 77 -8.07 3.02 18.07
CA LYS A 77 -7.55 1.66 17.86
C LYS A 77 -6.02 1.68 17.96
N VAL A 78 -5.45 0.77 18.77
CA VAL A 78 -4.00 0.63 19.01
C VAL A 78 -3.17 0.53 17.72
N THR A 79 -3.76 -0.04 16.65
CA THR A 79 -3.18 -0.10 15.30
C THR A 79 -2.89 1.26 14.66
N THR A 80 -3.47 2.36 15.14
CA THR A 80 -3.39 3.68 14.47
C THR A 80 -2.74 4.79 15.30
N THR A 81 -2.20 4.48 16.47
CA THR A 81 -1.64 5.48 17.40
C THR A 81 -0.56 6.36 16.75
N TRP A 82 0.27 5.81 15.86
CA TRP A 82 1.35 6.55 15.18
C TRP A 82 0.86 7.62 14.21
N ALA A 83 -0.15 7.29 13.41
CA ALA A 83 -0.64 8.22 12.41
C ALA A 83 -1.46 9.37 13.05
N LYS A 84 -1.97 9.18 14.29
CA LYS A 84 -2.58 10.26 15.10
C LYS A 84 -1.52 11.24 15.63
N ILE A 85 -0.33 10.76 16.01
CA ILE A 85 0.76 11.59 16.56
C ILE A 85 1.36 12.49 15.47
N ARG A 86 1.51 12.00 14.23
CA ARG A 86 2.06 12.77 13.11
C ARG A 86 1.20 14.00 12.74
N ASN A 87 -0.11 13.93 12.92
CA ASN A 87 -1.03 15.02 12.57
C ASN A 87 -1.25 16.05 13.71
N GLN A 88 -0.50 15.95 14.81
CA GLN A 88 -0.61 16.83 15.99
C GLN A 88 0.62 17.72 16.22
N ILE A 89 1.60 17.68 15.32
CA ILE A 89 2.83 18.50 15.31
C ILE A 89 2.87 19.21 13.96
#